data_AF-A0A1V3XR88-F1
#
_entry.id   AF-A0A1V3XR88-F1
#
_cell.length_a   1.000
_cell.length_b   1.000
_cell.length_c   1.000
_cell.angle_alpha   90.00
_cell.angle_beta   90.00
_cell.angle_gamma   90.00
#
_symmetry.space_group_name_H-M   'P 1'
#
loop_
_entity.id
_entity.type
_entity.pdbx_description
1 polymer ?
#
loop_
_entity_poly.entity_id
_entity_poly.type
_entity_poly.pdbx_seq_one_letter_code
_entity_poly.pdbx_strand_id
1 'polypeptide(L)'
;MTVQTAVLIETLTSLGAEVRWASCNIFSTQDHAAAAVVVGPHGTPEEPKGVPVFAWKGETLEEYWWAAEQMLTWPDPDKPANMILDDGGDATMLVLRGMQYEKAGVVPPAEEDDSAEWKVFLNLLRNRFESDKGKWTKIAESVQGVTEETPPVCCGSTSSPRPATWPSRRSTSTTR
;
A
#
# COMPACT_ATOMS: atom_id res chain seq x y z
N MET A 1 -11.04 -0.28 5.43
CA MET A 1 -10.75 -0.43 6.89
C MET A 1 -12.05 -0.59 7.69
N THR A 2 -12.49 -1.82 7.97
CA THR A 2 -13.78 -2.10 8.65
C THR A 2 -13.59 -2.84 9.98
N VAL A 3 -14.67 -3.08 10.72
CA VAL A 3 -14.67 -4.00 11.89
C VAL A 3 -14.16 -5.40 11.52
N GLN A 4 -14.52 -5.90 10.33
CA GLN A 4 -14.03 -7.20 9.85
C GLN A 4 -12.53 -7.16 9.61
N THR A 5 -12.04 -6.09 8.96
CA THR A 5 -10.60 -5.87 8.76
C THR A 5 -9.86 -5.72 10.08
N ALA A 6 -10.45 -5.11 11.11
CA ALA A 6 -9.83 -4.99 12.43
C ALA A 6 -9.50 -6.35 13.05
N VAL A 7 -10.43 -7.31 12.97
CA VAL A 7 -10.19 -8.70 13.43
C VAL A 7 -9.10 -9.38 12.61
N LEU A 8 -9.05 -9.14 11.30
CA LEU A 8 -7.95 -9.63 10.45
C LEU A 8 -6.59 -9.07 10.90
N ILE A 9 -6.50 -7.76 11.13
CA ILE A 9 -5.28 -7.10 11.60
C ILE A 9 -4.83 -7.67 12.94
N GLU A 10 -5.73 -7.80 13.91
CA GLU A 10 -5.41 -8.38 15.22
C GLU A 10 -5.04 -9.86 15.14
N THR A 11 -5.58 -10.60 14.17
CA THR A 11 -5.17 -11.98 13.90
C THR A 11 -3.72 -12.02 13.40
N LEU A 12 -3.34 -11.15 12.46
CA LEU A 12 -1.97 -11.08 11.95
C LEU A 12 -0.97 -10.72 13.05
N THR A 13 -1.28 -9.73 13.88
CA THR A 13 -0.39 -9.33 14.99
C THR A 13 -0.33 -10.40 16.08
N SER A 14 -1.43 -11.08 16.38
CA SER A 14 -1.45 -12.24 17.29
C SER A 14 -0.57 -13.39 16.80
N LEU A 15 -0.39 -13.52 15.48
CA LEU A 15 0.52 -14.48 14.85
C LEU A 15 1.96 -13.96 14.71
N GLY A 16 2.26 -12.76 15.22
CA GLY A 16 3.61 -12.20 15.31
C GLY A 16 3.98 -11.21 14.20
N ALA A 17 3.04 -10.79 13.36
CA ALA A 17 3.31 -9.78 12.34
C ALA A 17 3.33 -8.36 12.92
N GLU A 18 4.25 -7.52 12.45
CA GLU A 18 4.09 -6.07 12.51
C GLU A 18 3.28 -5.63 11.28
N VAL A 19 2.35 -4.70 11.47
CA VAL A 19 1.38 -4.32 10.44
C VAL A 19 1.27 -2.81 10.33
N ARG A 20 1.10 -2.29 9.11
CA ARG A 20 0.70 -0.90 8.82
C ARG A 20 -0.49 -0.97 7.88
N TRP A 21 -1.49 -0.09 8.05
CA TRP A 21 -2.75 -0.22 7.30
C TRP A 21 -3.21 1.10 6.69
N ALA A 22 -3.85 0.99 5.52
CA ALA A 22 -4.63 2.03 4.87
C ALA A 22 -5.90 1.40 4.28
N SER A 23 -6.90 2.21 3.95
CA SER A 23 -8.09 1.71 3.26
C SER A 23 -7.83 1.55 1.76
N CYS A 24 -8.53 0.64 1.08
CA CYS A 24 -8.55 0.50 -0.39
C CYS A 24 -9.70 1.28 -1.05
N ASN A 25 -10.48 2.05 -0.27
CA ASN A 25 -11.58 2.87 -0.78
C ASN A 25 -11.92 4.01 0.19
N ILE A 26 -12.03 5.22 -0.37
CA ILE A 26 -12.28 6.49 0.33
C ILE A 26 -13.55 6.54 1.19
N PHE A 27 -14.54 5.68 0.94
CA PHE A 27 -15.80 5.65 1.69
C PHE A 27 -15.98 4.39 2.54
N SER A 28 -15.08 3.41 2.43
CA SER A 28 -15.26 2.11 3.08
C SER A 28 -14.89 2.11 4.56
N THR A 29 -14.12 3.09 5.02
CA THR A 29 -13.64 3.14 6.40
C THR A 29 -14.80 3.25 7.38
N GLN A 30 -14.70 2.45 8.45
CA GLN A 30 -15.51 2.57 9.66
C GLN A 30 -14.62 3.18 10.73
N ASP A 31 -14.78 4.47 11.01
CA ASP A 31 -13.81 5.24 11.82
C ASP A 31 -13.64 4.68 13.25
N HIS A 32 -14.71 4.16 13.84
CA HIS A 32 -14.64 3.49 15.14
C HIS A 32 -13.79 2.21 15.12
N ALA A 33 -13.77 1.48 14.00
CA ALA A 33 -12.89 0.32 13.83
C ALA A 33 -11.44 0.78 13.61
N ALA A 34 -11.20 1.81 12.81
CA ALA A 34 -9.87 2.39 12.63
C ALA A 34 -9.28 2.86 13.98
N ALA A 35 -10.06 3.58 14.78
CA ALA A 35 -9.65 4.01 16.12
C ALA A 35 -9.38 2.82 17.06
N ALA A 36 -10.24 1.80 17.07
CA ALA A 36 -10.05 0.62 17.89
C ALA A 36 -8.75 -0.14 17.54
N VAL A 37 -8.40 -0.24 16.25
CA VAL A 37 -7.16 -0.90 15.80
C VAL A 37 -5.92 -0.12 16.24
N VAL A 38 -5.96 1.20 16.26
CA VAL A 38 -4.84 2.03 16.75
C VAL A 38 -4.70 1.93 18.26
N VAL A 39 -5.81 1.97 19.00
CA VAL A 39 -5.82 1.82 20.46
C VAL A 39 -5.36 0.41 20.86
N GLY A 40 -5.77 -0.61 20.12
CA GLY A 40 -5.49 -2.02 20.39
C GLY A 40 -6.32 -2.58 21.56
N PRO A 41 -6.32 -3.91 21.75
CA PRO A 41 -7.23 -4.59 22.69
C PRO A 41 -6.92 -4.30 24.17
N HIS A 42 -5.75 -3.72 24.46
CA HIS A 42 -5.26 -3.44 25.82
C HIS A 42 -4.70 -2.01 25.98
N GLY A 43 -4.92 -1.14 24.99
CA GLY A 43 -4.53 0.27 25.07
C GLY A 43 -5.70 1.18 25.48
N THR A 44 -5.40 2.47 25.56
CA THR A 44 -6.41 3.53 25.69
C THR A 44 -6.15 4.60 24.61
N PRO A 45 -7.07 5.55 24.37
CA PRO A 45 -6.83 6.65 23.46
C PRO A 45 -5.55 7.45 23.78
N GLU A 46 -5.22 7.59 25.06
CA GLU A 46 -4.04 8.31 25.55
C GLU A 46 -2.76 7.47 25.51
N GLU A 47 -2.89 6.14 25.57
CA GLU A 47 -1.80 5.16 25.54
C GLU A 47 -2.14 4.04 24.55
N PRO A 48 -2.09 4.32 23.23
CA PRO A 48 -2.43 3.36 22.20
C PRO A 48 -1.37 2.26 22.10
N LYS A 49 -1.81 1.00 21.98
CA LYS A 49 -0.97 -0.20 21.89
C LYS A 49 -1.26 -1.05 20.66
N GLY A 50 -1.97 -0.48 19.69
CA GLY A 50 -2.31 -1.13 18.45
C GLY A 50 -1.26 -0.92 17.35
N VAL A 51 -1.73 -0.81 16.12
CA VAL A 51 -0.87 -0.67 14.93
C VAL A 51 -1.11 0.65 14.19
N PRO A 52 -0.15 1.13 13.37
CA PRO A 52 -0.35 2.30 12.52
C PRO A 52 -1.49 2.09 11.50
N VAL A 53 -2.48 2.99 11.53
CA VAL A 53 -3.60 3.03 10.57
C VAL A 53 -3.71 4.44 10.01
N PHE A 54 -3.74 4.53 8.68
CA PHE A 54 -3.92 5.76 7.91
C PHE A 54 -5.21 5.60 7.11
N ALA A 55 -6.35 5.75 7.76
CA ALA A 55 -7.65 5.58 7.11
C ALA A 55 -8.74 6.36 7.85
N TRP A 56 -9.57 7.09 7.12
CA TRP A 56 -10.81 7.70 7.61
C TRP A 56 -11.90 7.66 6.55
N LYS A 57 -13.15 7.85 6.97
CA LYS A 57 -14.28 7.89 6.04
C LYS A 57 -14.37 9.26 5.36
N GLY A 58 -14.43 9.26 4.03
CA GLY A 58 -14.59 10.48 3.24
C GLY A 58 -13.27 11.16 2.88
N GLU A 59 -12.21 10.37 2.71
CA GLU A 59 -10.93 10.84 2.16
C GLU A 59 -11.10 11.51 0.78
N THR A 60 -10.28 12.51 0.49
CA THR A 60 -10.03 12.93 -0.91
C THR A 60 -9.11 11.94 -1.62
N LEU A 61 -8.97 12.06 -2.95
CA LEU A 61 -8.05 11.22 -3.71
C LEU A 61 -6.59 11.44 -3.30
N GLU A 62 -6.22 12.68 -2.97
CA GLU A 62 -4.88 13.03 -2.49
C GLU A 62 -4.59 12.41 -1.12
N GLU A 63 -5.58 12.45 -0.22
CA GLU A 63 -5.50 11.83 1.11
C GLU A 63 -5.38 10.31 1.02
N TYR A 64 -6.16 9.69 0.13
CA TYR A 64 -6.10 8.25 -0.16
C TYR A 64 -4.70 7.80 -0.59
N TRP A 65 -4.14 8.46 -1.61
CA TRP A 65 -2.81 8.11 -2.12
C TRP A 65 -1.70 8.45 -1.11
N TRP A 66 -1.84 9.53 -0.34
CA TRP A 66 -0.95 9.82 0.78
C TRP A 66 -0.98 8.71 1.83
N ALA A 67 -2.17 8.23 2.21
CA ALA A 67 -2.34 7.15 3.16
C ALA A 67 -1.73 5.83 2.65
N ALA A 68 -1.91 5.52 1.36
CA ALA A 68 -1.27 4.38 0.72
C ALA A 68 0.27 4.46 0.80
N GLU A 69 0.85 5.65 0.56
CA GLU A 69 2.29 5.86 0.74
C GLU A 69 2.71 5.66 2.21
N GLN A 70 1.97 6.20 3.18
CA GLN A 70 2.27 6.01 4.60
C GLN A 70 2.25 4.53 5.01
N MET A 71 1.26 3.77 4.53
CA MET A 71 1.11 2.35 4.82
C MET A 71 2.28 1.52 4.26
N LEU A 72 2.77 1.83 3.06
CA LEU A 72 3.92 1.15 2.44
C LEU A 72 5.30 1.63 2.96
N THR A 73 5.36 2.78 3.63
CA THR A 73 6.63 3.36 4.11
C THR A 73 6.86 2.99 5.57
N TRP A 74 7.74 2.01 5.78
CA TRP A 74 8.17 1.60 7.12
C TRP A 74 9.19 2.60 7.71
N PRO A 75 9.21 2.78 9.05
CA PRO A 75 10.03 3.81 9.69
C PRO A 75 11.52 3.53 9.64
N ASP A 76 11.91 2.25 9.61
CA ASP A 76 13.31 1.81 9.48
C ASP A 76 13.64 1.63 7.98
N PRO A 77 14.53 2.46 7.40
CA PRO A 77 14.88 2.37 5.99
C PRO A 77 15.55 1.04 5.60
N ASP A 78 16.14 0.32 6.56
CA ASP A 78 16.78 -0.97 6.35
C ASP A 78 15.79 -2.14 6.51
N LYS A 79 14.55 -1.87 6.96
CA LYS A 79 13.45 -2.84 7.07
C LYS A 79 12.19 -2.33 6.36
N PRO A 80 12.22 -2.17 5.03
CA PRO A 80 11.02 -1.86 4.26
C PRO A 80 10.00 -3.00 4.32
N ALA A 81 8.79 -2.73 3.79
CA ALA A 81 7.74 -3.75 3.68
C ALA A 81 8.28 -5.03 3.04
N ASN A 82 7.98 -6.18 3.64
CA ASN A 82 8.42 -7.49 3.16
C ASN A 82 7.25 -8.35 2.65
N MET A 83 6.01 -7.93 2.86
CA MET A 83 4.78 -8.57 2.39
C MET A 83 3.75 -7.48 2.08
N ILE A 84 2.85 -7.76 1.14
CA ILE A 84 1.69 -6.91 0.84
C ILE A 84 0.42 -7.76 0.97
N LEU A 85 -0.58 -7.24 1.67
CA LEU A 85 -1.94 -7.75 1.66
C LEU A 85 -2.80 -6.68 0.99
N ASP A 86 -3.32 -7.00 -0.20
CA ASP A 86 -3.94 -6.05 -1.12
C ASP A 86 -5.39 -6.46 -1.41
N ASP A 87 -6.20 -5.45 -1.72
CA ASP A 87 -7.59 -5.59 -2.17
C ASP A 87 -7.86 -4.50 -3.21
N GLY A 88 -7.89 -4.91 -4.48
CA GLY A 88 -8.04 -4.04 -5.65
C GLY A 88 -6.73 -3.76 -6.39
N GLY A 89 -5.58 -4.02 -5.76
CA GLY A 89 -4.25 -3.98 -6.38
C GLY A 89 -3.53 -2.63 -6.34
N ASP A 90 -4.01 -1.65 -5.58
CA ASP A 90 -3.44 -0.29 -5.56
C ASP A 90 -2.08 -0.22 -4.86
N ALA A 91 -1.89 -0.98 -3.76
CA ALA A 91 -0.60 -1.03 -3.08
C ALA A 91 0.46 -1.66 -3.99
N THR A 92 0.09 -2.74 -4.67
CA THR A 92 0.90 -3.42 -5.67
C THR A 92 1.22 -2.50 -6.85
N MET A 93 0.23 -1.75 -7.34
CA MET A 93 0.41 -0.78 -8.43
C MET A 93 1.40 0.31 -8.04
N LEU A 94 1.28 0.88 -6.84
CA LEU A 94 2.15 1.96 -6.37
C LEU A 94 3.62 1.53 -6.31
N VAL A 95 3.89 0.34 -5.77
CA VAL A 95 5.24 -0.21 -5.68
C VAL A 95 5.82 -0.51 -7.07
N LEU A 96 5.07 -1.21 -7.92
CA LEU A 96 5.61 -1.67 -9.21
C LEU A 96 5.74 -0.53 -10.23
N ARG A 97 4.80 0.42 -10.26
CA ARG A 97 4.92 1.63 -11.12
C ARG A 97 5.98 2.58 -10.59
N GLY A 98 6.06 2.77 -9.27
CA GLY A 98 7.13 3.53 -8.64
C GLY A 98 8.51 3.01 -9.05
N MET A 99 8.75 1.69 -8.89
CA MET A 99 9.99 1.05 -9.33
C MET A 99 10.21 1.21 -10.85
N GLN A 100 9.17 1.06 -11.66
CA GLN A 100 9.27 1.23 -13.11
C GLN A 100 9.78 2.64 -13.48
N TYR A 101 9.23 3.67 -12.86
CA TYR A 101 9.62 5.06 -13.14
C TYR A 101 10.99 5.41 -12.55
N GLU A 102 11.34 4.86 -11.39
CA GLU A 102 12.70 4.98 -10.85
C GLU A 102 13.74 4.37 -11.80
N LYS A 103 13.47 3.19 -12.37
CA LYS A 103 14.34 2.55 -13.37
C LYS A 103 14.40 3.31 -14.69
N ALA A 104 13.31 3.97 -15.08
CA ALA A 104 13.28 4.84 -16.25
C ALA A 104 13.97 6.21 -15.99
N GLY A 105 14.19 6.56 -14.72
CA GLY A 105 14.74 7.85 -14.31
C GLY A 105 13.76 9.02 -14.41
N VAL A 106 12.48 8.75 -14.69
CA VAL A 106 11.45 9.78 -14.88
C VAL A 106 10.06 9.23 -14.60
N VAL A 107 9.24 10.03 -13.90
CA VAL A 107 7.79 9.81 -13.80
C VAL A 107 7.12 10.55 -14.96
N PRO A 108 6.32 9.88 -15.80
CA PRO A 108 5.72 10.50 -16.97
C PRO A 108 4.81 11.67 -16.58
N PRO A 109 4.62 12.66 -17.48
CA PRO A 109 3.54 13.63 -17.32
C PRO A 109 2.18 12.91 -17.40
N ALA A 110 1.16 13.51 -16.81
CA ALA A 110 -0.21 13.09 -17.04
C ALA A 110 -0.77 13.84 -18.26
N GLU A 111 -1.66 13.19 -19.00
CA GLU A 111 -2.37 13.77 -20.14
C GLU A 111 -3.65 14.51 -19.70
N GLU A 112 -4.24 15.32 -20.57
CA GLU A 112 -5.44 16.09 -20.23
C GLU A 112 -6.66 15.19 -19.98
N ASP A 113 -6.79 14.10 -20.75
CA ASP A 113 -7.88 13.12 -20.68
C ASP A 113 -7.67 12.03 -19.62
N ASP A 114 -6.51 12.02 -18.93
CA ASP A 114 -6.29 11.14 -17.79
C ASP A 114 -7.28 11.43 -16.65
N SER A 115 -7.67 10.36 -15.96
CA SER A 115 -8.54 10.45 -14.79
C SER A 115 -7.91 11.33 -13.68
N ALA A 116 -8.75 11.98 -12.88
CA ALA A 116 -8.29 12.79 -11.75
C ALA A 116 -7.42 11.98 -10.78
N GLU A 117 -7.81 10.73 -10.53
CA GLU A 117 -7.06 9.81 -9.67
C GLU A 117 -5.68 9.47 -10.23
N TRP A 118 -5.58 9.21 -11.54
CA TRP A 118 -4.29 8.94 -12.17
C TRP A 118 -3.34 10.15 -12.11
N LYS A 119 -3.87 11.36 -12.24
CA LYS A 119 -3.10 12.61 -12.06
C LYS A 119 -2.55 12.71 -10.64
N VAL A 120 -3.37 12.43 -9.63
CA VAL A 120 -2.94 12.41 -8.21
C VAL A 120 -1.87 11.34 -7.98
N PHE A 121 -2.06 10.13 -8.49
CA PHE A 121 -1.10 9.03 -8.41
C PHE A 121 0.27 9.40 -8.99
N LEU A 122 0.30 9.96 -10.21
CA LEU A 122 1.54 10.39 -10.84
C LEU A 122 2.19 11.56 -10.10
N ASN A 123 1.39 12.49 -9.56
CA ASN A 123 1.90 13.60 -8.75
C ASN A 123 2.57 13.10 -7.47
N LEU A 124 1.99 12.11 -6.79
CA LEU A 124 2.62 11.49 -5.62
C LEU A 124 3.97 10.87 -5.96
N LEU A 125 4.02 10.05 -7.02
CA LEU A 125 5.27 9.41 -7.45
C LEU A 125 6.32 10.44 -7.85
N ARG A 126 5.93 11.51 -8.55
CA ARG A 126 6.83 12.58 -8.97
C ARG A 126 7.43 13.32 -7.77
N ASN A 127 6.57 13.76 -6.84
CA ASN A 127 7.00 14.45 -5.62
C ASN A 127 7.94 13.56 -4.78
N ARG A 128 7.65 12.26 -4.68
CA ARG A 128 8.53 11.32 -3.99
C ARG A 128 9.88 11.21 -4.70
N PHE A 129 9.89 11.06 -6.02
CA PHE A 129 11.11 10.86 -6.81
C PHE A 129 12.10 12.04 -6.73
N GLU A 130 11.61 13.26 -6.44
CA GLU A 130 12.48 14.41 -6.17
C GLU A 130 13.30 14.25 -4.88
N SER A 131 12.74 13.58 -3.87
CA SER A 131 13.36 13.39 -2.55
C SER A 131 14.08 12.06 -2.38
N ASP A 132 13.59 10.98 -3.01
CA ASP A 132 14.17 9.64 -2.94
C ASP A 132 13.96 8.93 -4.29
N LYS A 133 15.08 8.61 -4.96
CA LYS A 133 15.10 8.00 -6.29
C LYS A 133 15.10 6.46 -6.27
N GLY A 134 15.17 5.83 -5.10
CA GLY A 134 15.28 4.38 -4.97
C GLY A 134 14.32 3.77 -3.96
N LYS A 135 13.39 4.55 -3.42
CA LYS A 135 12.41 4.11 -2.41
C LYS A 135 11.63 2.89 -2.90
N TRP A 136 10.98 3.03 -4.05
CA TRP A 136 10.06 2.01 -4.55
C TRP A 136 10.80 0.77 -5.04
N THR A 137 11.99 0.93 -5.60
CA THR A 137 12.88 -0.17 -5.98
C THR A 137 13.30 -0.98 -4.76
N LYS A 138 13.69 -0.34 -3.65
CA LYS A 138 14.04 -1.04 -2.40
C LYS A 138 12.83 -1.80 -1.82
N ILE A 139 11.66 -1.18 -1.78
CA ILE A 139 10.43 -1.84 -1.33
C ILE A 139 10.10 -3.02 -2.24
N ALA A 140 10.17 -2.83 -3.56
CA ALA A 140 9.96 -3.87 -4.56
C ALA A 140 11.04 -4.95 -4.58
N GLU A 141 12.19 -4.77 -3.94
CA GLU A 141 13.18 -5.84 -3.78
C GLU A 141 12.96 -6.61 -2.48
N SER A 142 12.45 -5.95 -1.44
CA SER A 142 12.18 -6.49 -0.12
C SER A 142 10.93 -7.36 -0.05
N VAL A 143 9.85 -6.99 -0.75
CA VAL A 143 8.59 -7.74 -0.72
C VAL A 143 8.82 -9.19 -1.20
N GLN A 144 8.30 -10.17 -0.47
CA GLN A 144 8.48 -11.60 -0.74
C GLN A 144 7.26 -12.19 -1.42
N GLY A 145 6.10 -11.56 -1.27
CA GLY A 145 4.85 -11.93 -1.90
C GLY A 145 3.74 -10.92 -1.64
N VAL A 146 2.70 -11.03 -2.46
CA VAL A 146 1.43 -10.31 -2.28
C VAL A 146 0.29 -11.31 -2.23
N THR A 147 -0.65 -11.11 -1.30
CA THR A 147 -1.95 -11.78 -1.30
C THR A 147 -3.01 -10.78 -1.72
N GLU A 148 -3.77 -11.12 -2.75
CA GLU A 148 -4.82 -10.27 -3.34
C GLU A 148 -6.20 -10.85 -3.00
N GLU A 149 -7.09 -10.04 -2.45
CA GLU A 149 -8.42 -10.48 -2.01
C GLU A 149 -9.45 -10.49 -3.15
N THR A 150 -9.47 -9.44 -3.97
CA THR A 150 -10.36 -9.34 -5.14
C THR A 150 -9.57 -9.29 -6.45
N PRO A 151 -10.13 -9.79 -7.57
CA PRO A 151 -9.50 -9.54 -8.87
C PRO A 151 -9.32 -8.03 -9.04
N PRO A 152 -8.14 -7.53 -9.44
CA PRO A 152 -7.91 -6.10 -9.55
C PRO A 152 -9.02 -5.45 -10.38
N VAL A 153 -9.54 -4.30 -9.98
CA VAL A 153 -10.49 -3.54 -10.83
C VAL A 153 -9.85 -3.22 -12.19
N CYS A 154 -8.52 -3.10 -12.23
CA CYS A 154 -7.71 -3.05 -13.46
C CYS A 154 -7.80 -4.28 -14.38
N CYS A 155 -8.33 -5.42 -13.92
CA CYS A 155 -8.59 -6.59 -14.77
C CYS A 155 -9.96 -6.53 -15.46
N GLY A 156 -10.86 -5.62 -15.07
CA GLY A 156 -12.24 -5.54 -15.60
C GLY A 156 -12.52 -4.36 -16.54
N SER A 157 -11.73 -3.28 -16.51
CA SER A 157 -11.85 -2.15 -17.44
C SER A 157 -10.90 -2.32 -18.63
N THR A 158 -11.45 -2.29 -19.86
CA THR A 158 -10.70 -2.34 -21.12
C THR A 158 -9.78 -1.12 -21.35
N SER A 159 -9.67 -0.20 -20.40
CA SER A 159 -8.91 1.06 -20.48
C SER A 159 -7.78 1.20 -19.46
N SER A 160 -7.57 0.26 -18.54
CA SER A 160 -6.47 0.33 -17.57
C SER A 160 -5.26 -0.50 -18.04
N PRO A 161 -4.01 0.00 -17.90
CA PRO A 161 -2.83 -0.76 -18.30
C PRO A 161 -2.70 -2.05 -17.48
N ARG A 162 -2.36 -3.15 -18.17
CA ARG A 162 -2.28 -4.53 -17.64
C ARG A 162 -1.71 -4.62 -16.21
N PRO A 163 -2.22 -5.57 -15.38
CA PRO A 163 -1.75 -5.74 -14.02
C PRO A 163 -0.24 -5.97 -14.00
N ALA A 164 0.46 -5.18 -13.19
CA ALA A 164 1.86 -5.38 -12.94
C ALA A 164 2.00 -6.63 -12.06
N THR A 165 2.65 -7.67 -12.57
CA THR A 165 2.91 -8.89 -11.82
C THR A 165 4.29 -8.81 -11.18
N TRP A 166 4.38 -9.28 -9.94
CA TRP A 166 5.66 -9.43 -9.27
C TRP A 166 6.53 -10.41 -10.06
N PRO A 167 7.81 -10.10 -10.37
CA PRO A 167 8.68 -11.04 -11.04
C PRO A 167 8.82 -12.28 -10.15
N SER A 168 8.48 -13.46 -10.66
CA SER A 168 8.63 -14.70 -9.89
C SER A 168 10.11 -14.88 -9.51
N ARG A 169 10.46 -14.77 -8.22
CA ARG A 169 11.77 -15.22 -7.74
C ARG A 169 11.79 -16.74 -7.86
N ARG A 170 12.54 -17.27 -8.84
CA ARG A 170 12.86 -18.70 -8.85
C ARG A 170 13.68 -18.97 -7.59
N SER A 171 13.13 -19.74 -6.67
CA SER A 171 13.89 -20.43 -5.63
C SER A 171 14.97 -21.26 -6.31
N THR A 172 16.21 -20.80 -6.30
CA THR A 172 17.35 -21.69 -6.49
C THR A 172 17.60 -22.34 -5.14
N SER A 173 16.81 -23.38 -4.83
CA SER A 173 17.15 -24.32 -3.77
C SER A 173 18.47 -24.99 -4.17
N THR A 174 19.58 -24.46 -3.68
CA THR A 174 20.85 -25.16 -3.73
C THR A 174 20.87 -26.05 -2.52
N THR A 175 20.45 -27.29 -2.70
CA THR A 175 20.64 -28.37 -1.73
C THR A 175 22.15 -28.50 -1.46
N ARG A 176 22.55 -28.39 -0.19
CA ARG A 176 23.78 -28.96 0.36
C ARG A 176 23.43 -29.70 1.62
#